data_AF-A0AAE3FNK7-F1
#
_entry.id   AF-A0AAE3FNK7-F1
#
_cell.length_a   1.000
_cell.length_b   1.000
_cell.length_c   1.000
_cell.angle_alpha   90.00
_cell.angle_beta   90.00
_cell.angle_gamma   90.00
#
_symmetry.space_group_name_H-M   'P 1'
#
loop_
_entity.id
_entity.type
_entity.pdbx_description
1 polymer ?
#
loop_
_entity_poly.entity_id
_entity_poly.type
_entity_poly.pdbx_seq_one_letter_code
_entity_poly.pdbx_strand_id
1 'polypeptide(L)'
;MADEDSGRLNRRSVLAGIGAAGAGAALGGFGTSALFTDEEHLDDNEIVAGELDLFIDWQEKYDKGDGLKLIDVFPADEKGGKEQADLEIDDFCKTFGELGPPLHSKRRSVIDYDTREPTKGNKADEPLVYLDDVKPGDRWETTFSYHLCGNDGWVWFRTKNKEYLDAHGEDKPEDHLADKAHARVWYDMYEGPDGDAASVTGDITEDTTEIDEIFSTLTDSRFPEPGARNFDCDDYEERLGRFEEGDLAGDELFEGDFEESDSAEGECGTVTVDERTGGTVTFSSDGPVLIVSVKGGNEGENVYVFQEPVILDGATFSTPTGQDISNIDVCCAANGEEIIEPGDNVYQEGKEPLIAEGTLREVLDELNDGVLLDADPDIGSMYNDDSDPACTEASTTRYIGFEWWLPMDVGNEIQQDRLEFDLGFYTEQCRHNPNPQNPFVDEPDRIDLPPNADPEAELEEQFNILSDIDFDTNAVEICVEQPEADGETDIGVQVTDHHGTFDETPTTWNPGSSFLASRTIEFEDGVGCFKMGNPGVDDVLLTLLPFDGGLETVDDIDNIAVAVEGEEPASMNIRGVDVAQSEMTAEASTGFEDHESDR
;
A
#
# COMPACT_ATOMS: atom_id res chain seq x y z
N MET A 1 -39.88 -47.73 27.89
CA MET A 1 -41.03 -47.36 27.02
C MET A 1 -41.24 -45.89 27.30
N ALA A 2 -40.49 -45.04 26.58
CA ALA A 2 -40.92 -44.38 25.33
C ALA A 2 -42.00 -43.33 25.66
N ASP A 3 -41.92 -42.06 25.28
CA ASP A 3 -41.15 -41.42 24.21
C ASP A 3 -41.12 -39.89 24.43
N GLU A 4 -40.27 -39.23 23.64
CA GLU A 4 -39.92 -37.81 23.53
C GLU A 4 -41.10 -36.86 23.23
N ASP A 5 -40.98 -35.56 23.55
CA ASP A 5 -40.79 -34.51 22.54
C ASP A 5 -40.38 -33.15 23.14
N SER A 6 -39.60 -32.46 22.33
CA SER A 6 -38.86 -31.20 22.46
C SER A 6 -39.72 -29.93 22.52
N GLY A 7 -39.12 -28.83 22.99
CA GLY A 7 -39.71 -27.49 22.93
C GLY A 7 -38.81 -26.38 23.46
N ARG A 8 -37.82 -25.98 22.66
CA ARG A 8 -37.06 -24.73 22.84
C ARG A 8 -38.03 -23.55 22.87
N LEU A 9 -37.87 -22.63 23.82
CA LEU A 9 -38.49 -21.30 23.77
C LEU A 9 -37.46 -20.19 24.06
N ASN A 10 -37.66 -19.12 23.32
CA ASN A 10 -36.72 -18.15 22.80
C ASN A 10 -36.39 -17.02 23.79
N ARG A 11 -35.23 -16.34 23.61
CA ARG A 11 -34.60 -15.31 24.45
C ARG A 11 -35.41 -14.01 24.71
N ARG A 12 -36.72 -13.97 24.46
CA ARG A 12 -37.54 -12.75 24.45
C ARG A 12 -38.29 -12.43 25.77
N SER A 13 -37.76 -12.82 26.93
CA SER A 13 -38.50 -12.72 28.21
C SER A 13 -37.74 -12.11 29.40
N VAL A 14 -36.74 -11.25 29.21
CA VAL A 14 -36.07 -10.57 30.35
C VAL A 14 -35.72 -9.10 30.04
N LEU A 15 -36.72 -8.27 29.73
CA LEU A 15 -36.59 -6.79 29.86
C LEU A 15 -37.86 -6.24 30.51
N ALA A 16 -37.87 -6.20 31.85
CA ALA A 16 -38.86 -5.48 32.64
C ALA A 16 -38.27 -5.20 34.04
N GLY A 17 -37.57 -4.08 34.18
CA GLY A 17 -37.00 -3.68 35.47
C GLY A 17 -36.36 -2.29 35.48
N ILE A 18 -37.19 -1.23 35.45
CA ILE A 18 -37.13 -0.01 36.31
C ILE A 18 -35.76 0.72 36.40
N GLY A 19 -35.56 2.02 36.11
CA GLY A 19 -36.44 3.18 36.05
C GLY A 19 -35.87 4.39 36.85
N ALA A 20 -35.68 5.53 36.16
CA ALA A 20 -35.88 6.95 36.57
C ALA A 20 -35.13 7.62 37.77
N ALA A 21 -34.34 8.67 37.45
CA ALA A 21 -34.37 10.08 37.97
C ALA A 21 -33.04 10.81 37.66
N GLY A 22 -32.95 12.10 37.28
CA GLY A 22 -33.94 13.16 37.21
C GLY A 22 -33.44 14.43 36.49
N ALA A 23 -34.38 15.35 36.28
CA ALA A 23 -34.22 16.60 35.56
C ALA A 23 -33.87 17.79 36.48
N GLY A 24 -33.05 18.73 35.97
CA GLY A 24 -33.21 20.17 36.18
C GLY A 24 -32.04 20.95 36.81
N ALA A 25 -31.37 21.79 36.02
CA ALA A 25 -31.13 23.22 36.30
C ALA A 25 -30.45 23.91 35.11
N ALA A 26 -31.04 25.02 34.65
CA ALA A 26 -30.52 25.88 33.60
C ALA A 26 -29.57 26.97 34.15
N LEU A 27 -28.78 27.55 33.22
CA LEU A 27 -28.10 28.87 33.22
C LEU A 27 -26.56 28.88 33.38
N GLY A 28 -25.87 28.91 32.22
CA GLY A 28 -24.80 29.88 31.93
C GLY A 28 -23.36 29.55 32.33
N GLY A 29 -22.55 29.12 31.36
CA GLY A 29 -21.08 29.15 31.42
C GLY A 29 -20.45 28.06 30.56
N PHE A 30 -19.63 28.43 29.58
CA PHE A 30 -18.89 27.52 28.71
C PHE A 30 -18.10 26.48 29.53
N GLY A 31 -18.38 25.21 29.25
CA GLY A 31 -17.62 24.07 29.73
C GLY A 31 -18.04 22.86 28.89
N THR A 32 -17.11 22.35 28.10
CA THR A 32 -17.23 21.11 27.32
C THR A 32 -17.59 19.98 28.27
N SER A 33 -18.84 19.53 28.22
CA SER A 33 -19.25 18.26 28.80
C SER A 33 -19.60 17.34 27.63
N ALA A 34 -18.66 16.48 27.25
CA ALA A 34 -18.94 15.34 26.41
C ALA A 34 -20.01 14.50 27.11
N LEU A 35 -21.13 14.29 26.42
CA LEU A 35 -22.28 13.57 26.92
C LEU A 35 -22.10 12.10 26.51
N PHE A 36 -21.51 11.29 27.39
CA PHE A 36 -21.38 9.86 27.16
C PHE A 36 -22.76 9.20 27.16
N THR A 37 -23.17 8.65 26.02
CA THR A 37 -24.16 7.57 25.95
C THR A 37 -23.55 6.46 25.13
N ASP A 38 -22.91 5.52 25.81
CA ASP A 38 -23.06 4.12 25.42
C ASP A 38 -22.99 3.21 26.65
N GLU A 39 -23.79 2.15 26.61
CA GLU A 39 -23.82 1.08 27.59
C GLU A 39 -23.10 -0.12 26.97
N GLU A 40 -21.78 -0.07 26.98
CA GLU A 40 -20.90 -1.17 26.56
C GLU A 40 -20.44 -1.95 27.80
N HIS A 41 -20.56 -3.26 27.75
CA HIS A 41 -20.05 -4.16 28.78
C HIS A 41 -18.61 -4.55 28.40
N LEU A 42 -17.64 -3.86 28.99
CA LEU A 42 -16.21 -4.18 28.89
C LEU A 42 -15.90 -5.34 29.85
N ASP A 43 -15.70 -6.54 29.31
CA ASP A 43 -14.87 -7.55 29.96
C ASP A 43 -13.44 -7.32 29.43
N ASP A 44 -12.52 -7.02 30.36
CA ASP A 44 -11.12 -6.62 30.17
C ASP A 44 -10.88 -5.17 29.70
N ASN A 45 -10.36 -4.34 30.63
CA ASN A 45 -10.02 -2.95 30.39
C ASN A 45 -8.62 -2.87 29.79
N GLU A 46 -8.51 -2.34 28.57
CA GLU A 46 -7.37 -1.56 28.12
C GLU A 46 -7.89 -0.23 27.56
N ILE A 47 -7.32 0.88 28.04
CA ILE A 47 -7.64 2.23 27.57
C ILE A 47 -6.44 2.64 26.71
N VAL A 48 -6.56 2.52 25.39
CA VAL A 48 -5.58 3.07 24.44
C VAL A 48 -5.92 4.55 24.22
N ALA A 49 -4.99 5.43 24.57
CA ALA A 49 -5.11 6.86 24.31
C ALA A 49 -4.32 7.18 23.03
N GLY A 50 -5.00 7.55 21.94
CA GLY A 50 -4.29 7.89 20.70
C GLY A 50 -5.07 7.77 19.40
N GLU A 51 -6.23 7.08 19.39
CA GLU A 51 -7.05 6.93 18.19
C GLU A 51 -7.56 8.29 17.70
N LEU A 52 -7.30 8.59 16.43
CA LEU A 52 -7.77 9.80 15.76
C LEU A 52 -9.15 9.56 15.14
N ASP A 53 -9.86 10.66 14.86
CA ASP A 53 -11.15 10.61 14.17
C ASP A 53 -10.90 10.27 12.67
N LEU A 54 -10.75 8.98 12.36
CA LEU A 54 -10.67 8.45 11.01
C LEU A 54 -12.08 8.18 10.47
N PHE A 55 -12.36 8.68 9.28
CA PHE A 55 -13.56 8.33 8.54
C PHE A 55 -13.18 7.73 7.19
N ILE A 56 -13.95 6.74 6.74
CA ILE A 56 -13.70 6.02 5.50
C ILE A 56 -14.97 6.05 4.68
N ASP A 57 -14.85 6.36 3.39
CA ASP A 57 -15.89 6.11 2.41
C ASP A 57 -15.33 5.26 1.26
N TRP A 58 -16.22 4.78 0.39
CA TRP A 58 -15.81 3.83 -0.65
C TRP A 58 -16.75 3.81 -1.84
N GLN A 59 -16.21 3.29 -2.95
CA GLN A 59 -16.94 3.00 -4.17
C GLN A 59 -16.54 1.62 -4.68
N GLU A 60 -17.51 0.79 -5.06
CA GLU A 60 -17.26 -0.56 -5.58
C GLU A 60 -17.81 -0.72 -6.99
N LYS A 61 -17.00 -1.30 -7.88
CA LYS A 61 -17.40 -1.70 -9.24
C LYS A 61 -17.18 -3.20 -9.47
N TYR A 62 -18.02 -3.81 -10.30
CA TYR A 62 -17.90 -5.21 -10.71
C TYR A 62 -18.11 -5.39 -12.22
N ASP A 63 -17.32 -6.24 -12.85
CA ASP A 63 -17.41 -6.63 -14.26
C ASP A 63 -17.68 -8.14 -14.39
N LYS A 64 -18.64 -8.51 -15.24
CA LYS A 64 -18.98 -9.90 -15.65
C LYS A 64 -18.52 -10.23 -17.08
N GLY A 65 -17.56 -9.46 -17.60
CA GLY A 65 -17.15 -9.47 -19.00
C GLY A 65 -18.00 -8.58 -19.92
N ASP A 66 -18.73 -7.60 -19.37
CA ASP A 66 -19.49 -6.59 -20.13
C ASP A 66 -19.20 -5.14 -19.71
N GLY A 67 -18.11 -4.92 -18.97
CA GLY A 67 -17.62 -3.65 -18.47
C GLY A 67 -17.92 -3.44 -16.98
N LEU A 68 -17.04 -2.70 -16.29
CA LEU A 68 -17.19 -2.35 -14.87
C LEU A 68 -18.48 -1.55 -14.63
N LYS A 69 -19.27 -2.00 -13.64
CA LYS A 69 -20.51 -1.35 -13.19
C LYS A 69 -20.45 -1.10 -11.70
N LEU A 70 -20.88 0.10 -11.28
CA LEU A 70 -21.02 0.44 -9.87
C LEU A 70 -22.02 -0.50 -9.18
N ILE A 71 -21.62 -1.13 -8.08
CA ILE A 71 -22.46 -2.04 -7.29
C ILE A 71 -22.72 -1.56 -5.86
N ASP A 72 -21.81 -0.80 -5.25
CA ASP A 72 -21.99 -0.13 -3.96
C ASP A 72 -21.23 1.19 -3.92
N VAL A 73 -21.71 2.13 -3.10
CA VAL A 73 -21.05 3.41 -2.82
C VAL A 73 -21.50 3.91 -1.45
N PHE A 74 -20.57 4.51 -0.72
CA PHE A 74 -20.84 5.20 0.51
C PHE A 74 -20.22 6.61 0.48
N PRO A 75 -20.87 7.64 1.03
CA PRO A 75 -22.29 7.68 1.36
C PRO A 75 -23.17 7.73 0.09
N ALA A 76 -24.21 6.89 0.03
CA ALA A 76 -25.15 6.92 -1.10
C ALA A 76 -26.21 8.04 -0.97
N ASP A 77 -26.59 8.68 -2.09
CA ASP A 77 -27.72 9.61 -2.13
C ASP A 77 -29.08 8.89 -1.99
N GLU A 78 -30.20 9.63 -1.90
CA GLU A 78 -31.55 9.04 -1.77
C GLU A 78 -31.97 8.13 -2.96
N LYS A 79 -31.23 8.20 -4.07
CA LYS A 79 -31.45 7.45 -5.31
C LYS A 79 -30.44 6.30 -5.50
N GLY A 80 -29.44 6.14 -4.64
CA GLY A 80 -28.35 5.18 -4.80
C GLY A 80 -27.39 5.52 -5.94
N GLY A 81 -27.24 6.81 -6.27
CA GLY A 81 -26.44 7.32 -7.38
C GLY A 81 -25.05 7.85 -6.97
N LYS A 82 -24.17 7.84 -7.98
CA LYS A 82 -22.73 8.20 -8.04
C LYS A 82 -22.40 9.67 -7.74
N GLU A 83 -22.62 10.14 -6.54
CA GLU A 83 -21.80 11.27 -6.08
C GLU A 83 -21.08 10.74 -4.85
N GLN A 84 -19.79 10.38 -5.01
CA GLN A 84 -18.85 10.54 -3.89
C GLN A 84 -19.19 11.90 -3.30
N ALA A 85 -19.31 11.95 -1.99
CA ALA A 85 -19.63 13.18 -1.34
C ALA A 85 -18.58 14.24 -1.74
N ASP A 86 -18.94 15.16 -2.65
CA ASP A 86 -18.34 16.49 -2.87
C ASP A 86 -18.46 17.35 -1.59
N LEU A 87 -18.40 16.72 -0.42
CA LEU A 87 -18.33 17.38 0.85
C LEU A 87 -16.87 17.75 1.02
N GLU A 88 -16.60 19.05 1.10
CA GLU A 88 -15.32 19.52 1.64
C GLU A 88 -15.00 18.73 2.91
N ILE A 89 -13.76 18.25 3.06
CA ILE A 89 -13.34 17.39 4.17
C ILE A 89 -13.76 17.94 5.55
N ASP A 90 -13.77 19.26 5.68
CA ASP A 90 -14.24 19.98 6.86
C ASP A 90 -15.73 19.76 7.17
N ASP A 91 -16.57 19.59 6.16
CA ASP A 91 -17.99 19.24 6.30
C ASP A 91 -18.18 17.73 6.45
N PHE A 92 -17.31 16.90 5.87
CA PHE A 92 -17.28 15.45 6.09
C PHE A 92 -16.95 15.11 7.55
N CYS A 93 -15.83 15.64 8.07
CA CYS A 93 -15.41 15.51 9.47
C CYS A 93 -16.49 15.97 10.46
N LYS A 94 -17.16 17.10 10.18
CA LYS A 94 -18.27 17.59 11.01
C LYS A 94 -19.50 16.70 10.94
N THR A 95 -19.85 16.23 9.74
CA THR A 95 -21.08 15.47 9.51
C THR A 95 -20.99 14.07 10.10
N PHE A 96 -19.87 13.37 9.91
CA PHE A 96 -19.71 12.00 10.38
C PHE A 96 -19.18 11.90 11.81
N GLY A 97 -18.51 12.95 12.34
CA GLY A 97 -18.21 13.07 13.77
C GLY A 97 -19.47 13.08 14.67
N GLU A 98 -20.64 13.49 14.15
CA GLU A 98 -21.91 13.42 14.87
C GLU A 98 -22.70 12.12 14.65
N LEU A 99 -22.41 11.38 13.57
CA LEU A 99 -23.19 10.21 13.12
C LEU A 99 -22.53 8.85 13.43
N GLY A 100 -21.25 8.85 13.80
CA GLY A 100 -20.44 7.63 14.01
C GLY A 100 -19.77 7.13 12.73
N PRO A 101 -18.82 6.18 12.83
CA PRO A 101 -18.01 5.74 11.70
C PRO A 101 -18.85 5.10 10.57
N PRO A 102 -18.62 5.50 9.31
CA PRO A 102 -19.27 4.97 8.10
C PRO A 102 -19.41 3.46 8.00
N LEU A 103 -18.34 2.73 8.35
CA LEU A 103 -18.25 1.27 8.25
C LEU A 103 -19.32 0.53 9.08
N HIS A 104 -19.80 1.16 10.17
CA HIS A 104 -20.86 0.62 11.03
C HIS A 104 -22.24 1.27 10.78
N SER A 105 -22.33 2.14 9.78
CA SER A 105 -23.54 2.92 9.56
C SER A 105 -24.65 2.08 8.92
N LYS A 106 -25.90 2.33 9.34
CA LYS A 106 -27.10 1.76 8.71
C LYS A 106 -27.41 2.37 7.33
N ARG A 107 -26.45 3.07 6.71
CA ARG A 107 -26.61 3.77 5.42
C ARG A 107 -25.88 3.07 4.27
N ARG A 108 -25.15 1.96 4.52
CA ARG A 108 -24.59 1.09 3.47
C ARG A 108 -25.69 0.62 2.52
N SER A 109 -25.43 0.62 1.21
CA SER A 109 -26.34 0.03 0.24
C SER A 109 -26.22 -1.50 0.30
N VAL A 110 -27.34 -2.23 0.22
CA VAL A 110 -27.28 -3.70 0.23
C VAL A 110 -27.27 -4.19 -1.19
N ILE A 111 -26.22 -4.89 -1.58
CA ILE A 111 -26.14 -5.53 -2.90
C ILE A 111 -27.11 -6.71 -2.94
N ASP A 112 -27.97 -6.78 -3.95
CA ASP A 112 -28.68 -8.02 -4.25
C ASP A 112 -27.73 -8.95 -4.98
N TYR A 113 -27.16 -9.94 -4.29
CA TYR A 113 -26.14 -10.83 -4.86
C TYR A 113 -26.58 -11.61 -6.12
N ASP A 114 -27.88 -11.83 -6.32
CA ASP A 114 -28.41 -12.54 -7.50
C ASP A 114 -28.37 -11.63 -8.75
N THR A 115 -28.68 -10.34 -8.56
CA THR A 115 -28.64 -9.34 -9.64
C THR A 115 -27.33 -8.53 -9.68
N ARG A 116 -26.56 -8.55 -8.59
CA ARG A 116 -25.43 -7.66 -8.24
C ARG A 116 -25.72 -6.18 -8.53
N GLU A 117 -26.95 -5.79 -8.24
CA GLU A 117 -27.41 -4.40 -8.34
C GLU A 117 -27.54 -3.84 -6.92
N PRO A 118 -27.27 -2.54 -6.72
CA PRO A 118 -27.51 -1.89 -5.44
C PRO A 118 -29.01 -1.92 -5.13
N THR A 119 -29.38 -2.58 -4.03
CA THR A 119 -30.76 -2.63 -3.54
C THR A 119 -30.95 -1.88 -2.23
N LYS A 120 -32.18 -1.39 -2.03
CA LYS A 120 -32.55 -0.69 -0.79
C LYS A 120 -32.70 -1.71 0.35
N GLY A 121 -31.73 -1.74 1.26
CA GLY A 121 -31.75 -2.54 2.49
C GLY A 121 -30.55 -2.18 3.36
N ASN A 122 -30.62 -2.43 4.67
CA ASN A 122 -29.54 -2.14 5.61
C ASN A 122 -29.09 -3.44 6.27
N LYS A 123 -27.81 -3.80 6.17
CA LYS A 123 -27.19 -4.79 7.06
C LYS A 123 -25.76 -4.34 7.38
N ALA A 124 -25.52 -3.99 8.63
CA ALA A 124 -24.20 -3.56 9.11
C ALA A 124 -23.24 -4.73 9.40
N ASP A 125 -23.73 -5.97 9.25
CA ASP A 125 -23.03 -7.20 9.66
C ASP A 125 -22.60 -8.06 8.46
N GLU A 126 -22.64 -7.54 7.23
CA GLU A 126 -22.10 -8.25 6.05
C GLU A 126 -20.67 -7.76 5.76
N PRO A 127 -19.76 -8.67 5.33
CA PRO A 127 -18.40 -8.29 4.96
C PRO A 127 -18.44 -7.27 3.82
N LEU A 128 -17.43 -6.40 3.77
CA LEU A 128 -17.32 -5.39 2.72
C LEU A 128 -17.06 -6.07 1.38
N VAL A 129 -16.22 -7.11 1.37
CA VAL A 129 -15.92 -7.91 0.18
C VAL A 129 -16.50 -9.31 0.35
N TYR A 130 -17.35 -9.72 -0.59
CA TYR A 130 -17.97 -11.05 -0.60
C TYR A 130 -17.93 -11.65 -2.01
N LEU A 131 -17.19 -12.75 -2.16
CA LEU A 131 -16.99 -13.41 -3.46
C LEU A 131 -17.75 -14.75 -3.52
N ASP A 132 -18.75 -14.84 -4.39
CA ASP A 132 -19.52 -16.07 -4.67
C ASP A 132 -19.85 -16.14 -6.18
N ASP A 133 -19.97 -17.34 -6.76
CA ASP A 133 -20.26 -17.57 -8.19
C ASP A 133 -19.33 -16.80 -9.17
N VAL A 134 -18.05 -16.67 -8.80
CA VAL A 134 -17.01 -16.02 -9.61
C VAL A 134 -16.71 -16.85 -10.86
N LYS A 135 -16.64 -16.18 -12.01
CA LYS A 135 -16.37 -16.79 -13.32
C LYS A 135 -15.07 -16.25 -13.93
N PRO A 136 -14.40 -17.05 -14.78
CA PRO A 136 -13.25 -16.55 -15.54
C PRO A 136 -13.63 -15.28 -16.32
N GLY A 137 -12.84 -14.23 -16.16
CA GLY A 137 -13.10 -12.90 -16.72
C GLY A 137 -13.80 -11.92 -15.77
N ASP A 138 -14.32 -12.38 -14.63
CA ASP A 138 -14.89 -11.50 -13.63
C ASP A 138 -13.80 -10.62 -13.00
N ARG A 139 -14.17 -9.36 -12.72
CA ARG A 139 -13.31 -8.37 -12.05
C ARG A 139 -14.11 -7.60 -11.01
N TRP A 140 -13.45 -7.19 -9.95
CA TRP A 140 -14.02 -6.30 -8.94
C TRP A 140 -12.97 -5.31 -8.51
N GLU A 141 -13.43 -4.12 -8.21
CA GLU A 141 -12.60 -2.98 -7.89
C GLU A 141 -13.29 -2.19 -6.80
N THR A 142 -12.51 -1.72 -5.83
CA THR A 142 -12.96 -0.81 -4.80
C THR A 142 -11.91 0.22 -4.49
N THR A 143 -12.32 1.48 -4.52
CA THR A 143 -11.52 2.58 -3.97
C THR A 143 -12.08 2.95 -2.61
N PHE A 144 -11.19 3.02 -1.63
CA PHE A 144 -11.43 3.59 -0.32
C PHE A 144 -10.89 5.01 -0.29
N SER A 145 -11.65 5.96 0.22
CA SER A 145 -11.09 7.24 0.64
C SER A 145 -11.06 7.32 2.16
N TYR A 146 -9.92 7.70 2.72
CA TYR A 146 -9.74 7.88 4.15
C TYR A 146 -9.48 9.34 4.50
N HIS A 147 -10.18 9.80 5.53
CA HIS A 147 -10.24 11.19 5.97
C HIS A 147 -9.81 11.28 7.42
N LEU A 148 -8.68 11.94 7.66
CA LEU A 148 -8.08 12.00 8.97
C LEU A 148 -8.40 13.35 9.63
N CYS A 149 -9.32 13.35 10.60
CA CYS A 149 -9.84 14.59 11.16
C CYS A 149 -9.05 15.03 12.41
N GLY A 150 -8.64 16.30 12.44
CA GLY A 150 -8.21 16.99 13.65
C GLY A 150 -6.70 17.07 13.90
N ASN A 151 -5.96 15.97 13.88
CA ASN A 151 -4.49 15.98 14.02
C ASN A 151 -3.84 14.98 13.07
N ASP A 152 -2.60 15.27 12.67
CA ASP A 152 -1.81 14.39 11.79
C ASP A 152 -1.63 13.00 12.44
N GLY A 153 -1.69 11.97 11.61
CA GLY A 153 -1.73 10.58 12.06
C GLY A 153 -1.02 9.61 11.13
N TRP A 154 -0.50 8.55 11.72
CA TRP A 154 -0.09 7.34 11.04
C TRP A 154 -1.33 6.52 10.73
N VAL A 155 -1.38 5.93 9.54
CA VAL A 155 -2.52 5.12 9.08
C VAL A 155 -2.00 3.76 8.69
N TRP A 156 -2.56 2.70 9.28
CA TRP A 156 -2.27 1.33 8.86
C TRP A 156 -3.47 0.73 8.18
N PHE A 157 -3.21 -0.08 7.17
CA PHE A 157 -4.21 -0.81 6.40
C PHE A 157 -3.95 -2.31 6.48
N ARG A 158 -5.00 -3.10 6.74
CA ARG A 158 -4.87 -4.56 6.86
C ARG A 158 -6.08 -5.31 6.35
N THR A 159 -5.93 -6.63 6.21
CA THR A 159 -7.04 -7.57 6.10
C THR A 159 -7.20 -8.40 7.38
N LYS A 160 -8.39 -8.96 7.64
CA LYS A 160 -8.65 -9.93 8.73
C LYS A 160 -9.87 -10.81 8.42
N ASN A 161 -10.18 -11.76 9.31
CA ASN A 161 -11.38 -12.61 9.23
C ASN A 161 -11.52 -13.34 7.87
N LYS A 162 -10.41 -13.86 7.35
CA LYS A 162 -10.37 -14.58 6.08
C LYS A 162 -11.00 -15.96 6.24
N GLU A 163 -12.09 -16.22 5.52
CA GLU A 163 -12.73 -17.53 5.45
C GLU A 163 -12.69 -18.06 4.00
N TYR A 164 -11.99 -19.18 3.80
CA TYR A 164 -11.85 -19.85 2.51
C TYR A 164 -12.81 -21.03 2.47
N LEU A 165 -13.92 -20.91 1.75
CA LEU A 165 -15.06 -21.82 1.85
C LEU A 165 -15.37 -22.50 0.52
N ASP A 166 -15.85 -23.74 0.57
CA ASP A 166 -16.38 -24.46 -0.60
C ASP A 166 -17.86 -24.12 -0.89
N ALA A 167 -18.43 -24.79 -1.89
CA ALA A 167 -19.83 -24.67 -2.31
C ALA A 167 -20.86 -24.92 -1.20
N HIS A 168 -20.46 -25.64 -0.15
CA HIS A 168 -21.28 -26.04 0.97
C HIS A 168 -21.03 -25.18 2.21
N GLY A 169 -20.09 -24.23 2.16
CA GLY A 169 -19.69 -23.40 3.29
C GLY A 169 -18.78 -24.14 4.26
N GLU A 170 -18.02 -25.13 3.79
CA GLU A 170 -17.01 -25.84 4.58
C GLU A 170 -15.61 -25.31 4.22
N ASP A 171 -14.68 -25.30 5.18
CA ASP A 171 -13.32 -24.81 4.97
C ASP A 171 -12.60 -25.54 3.82
N LYS A 172 -12.04 -24.76 2.90
CA LYS A 172 -11.24 -25.19 1.75
C LYS A 172 -10.01 -24.29 1.58
N PRO A 173 -8.97 -24.48 2.40
CA PRO A 173 -7.77 -23.62 2.40
C PRO A 173 -6.84 -23.84 1.20
N GLU A 174 -6.91 -25.00 0.53
CA GLU A 174 -6.05 -25.33 -0.61
C GLU A 174 -6.84 -25.38 -1.93
N ASP A 175 -6.18 -25.04 -3.04
CA ASP A 175 -6.77 -25.06 -4.40
C ASP A 175 -8.08 -24.27 -4.46
N HIS A 176 -8.03 -23.07 -3.90
CA HIS A 176 -9.15 -22.17 -3.72
C HIS A 176 -9.16 -21.08 -4.81
N LEU A 177 -10.29 -20.40 -4.98
CA LEU A 177 -10.41 -19.18 -5.79
C LEU A 177 -9.27 -18.18 -5.53
N ALA A 178 -8.87 -18.02 -4.27
CA ALA A 178 -7.82 -17.08 -3.85
C ALA A 178 -6.44 -17.40 -4.44
N ASP A 179 -6.18 -18.67 -4.79
CA ASP A 179 -4.92 -19.11 -5.40
C ASP A 179 -4.88 -18.89 -6.92
N LYS A 180 -6.02 -18.52 -7.52
CA LYS A 180 -6.19 -18.38 -8.98
C LYS A 180 -6.58 -16.96 -9.40
N ALA A 181 -7.31 -16.25 -8.53
CA ALA A 181 -7.58 -14.84 -8.72
C ALA A 181 -6.27 -14.06 -8.50
N HIS A 182 -6.07 -13.04 -9.33
CA HIS A 182 -5.04 -12.04 -9.09
C HIS A 182 -5.65 -10.88 -8.32
N ALA A 183 -4.83 -10.18 -7.56
CA ALA A 183 -5.23 -8.96 -6.87
C ALA A 183 -4.09 -7.95 -6.86
N ARG A 184 -4.47 -6.68 -6.68
CA ARG A 184 -3.55 -5.58 -6.44
C ARG A 184 -4.16 -4.56 -5.49
N VAL A 185 -3.29 -3.90 -4.73
CA VAL A 185 -3.60 -2.76 -3.86
C VAL A 185 -2.63 -1.64 -4.21
N TRP A 186 -3.12 -0.42 -4.35
CA TRP A 186 -2.30 0.73 -4.75
C TRP A 186 -2.78 2.02 -4.10
N TYR A 187 -1.93 3.05 -4.14
CA TYR A 187 -2.32 4.41 -3.82
C TYR A 187 -3.02 5.03 -5.02
N ASP A 188 -4.33 5.21 -4.92
CA ASP A 188 -5.21 5.72 -6.00
C ASP A 188 -5.17 7.26 -6.05
N MET A 189 -3.97 7.79 -6.26
CA MET A 189 -3.60 9.17 -5.91
C MET A 189 -3.08 9.98 -7.09
N TYR A 190 -2.98 9.38 -8.27
CA TYR A 190 -2.47 10.11 -9.42
C TYR A 190 -3.50 11.13 -9.90
N GLU A 191 -3.07 12.38 -9.98
CA GLU A 191 -3.79 13.43 -10.68
C GLU A 191 -3.30 13.45 -12.12
N GLY A 192 -4.22 13.29 -13.07
CA GLY A 192 -3.97 13.44 -14.49
C GLY A 192 -3.53 14.85 -14.84
N PRO A 193 -3.21 15.10 -16.12
CA PRO A 193 -2.66 16.36 -16.62
C PRO A 193 -3.55 17.61 -16.46
N ASP A 194 -4.78 17.50 -15.96
CA ASP A 194 -5.57 18.67 -15.56
C ASP A 194 -5.34 19.09 -14.09
N GLY A 195 -4.74 18.22 -13.26
CA GLY A 195 -4.15 18.57 -11.97
C GLY A 195 -2.67 18.91 -12.17
N ASP A 196 -2.31 20.20 -12.06
CA ASP A 196 -0.92 20.67 -12.05
C ASP A 196 -0.06 20.45 -13.31
N ALA A 197 -0.62 20.40 -14.53
CA ALA A 197 0.20 20.50 -15.74
C ALA A 197 1.12 21.73 -15.68
N ALA A 198 2.42 21.50 -15.83
CA ALA A 198 3.43 22.53 -15.70
C ALA A 198 3.16 23.66 -16.69
N SER A 199 3.13 24.90 -16.20
CA SER A 199 2.97 26.07 -17.06
C SER A 199 4.32 26.45 -17.67
N VAL A 200 4.40 26.41 -19.00
CA VAL A 200 5.60 26.80 -19.75
C VAL A 200 5.44 28.21 -20.32
N THR A 201 6.49 29.02 -20.19
CA THR A 201 6.47 30.45 -20.55
C THR A 201 7.74 30.83 -21.33
N GLY A 202 7.65 31.81 -22.22
CA GLY A 202 8.81 32.34 -22.95
C GLY A 202 9.36 31.41 -24.04
N ASP A 203 10.60 31.65 -24.49
CA ASP A 203 11.21 30.93 -25.61
C ASP A 203 11.43 29.44 -25.27
N ILE A 204 10.79 28.54 -26.02
CA ILE A 204 10.96 27.10 -25.87
C ILE A 204 12.20 26.64 -26.64
N THR A 205 13.14 26.00 -25.94
CA THR A 205 14.44 25.57 -26.47
C THR A 205 14.85 24.21 -25.90
N GLU A 206 15.99 23.66 -26.34
CA GLU A 206 16.54 22.42 -25.78
C GLU A 206 16.87 22.51 -24.28
N ASP A 207 16.97 23.72 -23.72
CA ASP A 207 17.22 23.95 -22.28
C ASP A 207 15.93 24.06 -21.44
N THR A 208 14.74 23.98 -22.06
CA THR A 208 13.45 23.98 -21.35
C THR A 208 13.26 22.67 -20.60
N THR A 209 12.94 22.71 -19.31
CA THR A 209 12.91 21.54 -18.42
C THR A 209 11.87 20.50 -18.82
N GLU A 210 10.72 20.96 -19.31
CA GLU A 210 9.56 20.16 -19.67
C GLU A 210 9.69 19.56 -21.08
N ILE A 211 10.69 19.98 -21.86
CA ILE A 211 10.92 19.47 -23.22
C ILE A 211 11.64 18.13 -23.18
N ASP A 212 11.11 17.18 -23.95
CA ASP A 212 11.75 15.89 -24.19
C ASP A 212 12.67 15.98 -25.42
N GLU A 213 12.10 16.42 -26.55
CA GLU A 213 12.84 16.57 -27.79
C GLU A 213 12.34 17.73 -28.64
N ILE A 214 13.28 18.37 -29.35
CA ILE A 214 12.99 19.31 -30.43
C ILE A 214 13.69 18.81 -31.68
N PHE A 215 12.95 18.64 -32.76
CA PHE A 215 13.52 18.22 -34.03
C PHE A 215 12.83 18.89 -35.22
N SER A 216 13.57 18.93 -36.34
CA SER A 216 13.04 19.42 -37.60
C SER A 216 12.71 18.25 -38.52
N THR A 217 11.45 18.17 -39.00
CA THR A 217 11.02 17.11 -39.92
C THR A 217 11.81 17.10 -41.22
N LEU A 218 12.44 18.22 -41.60
CA LEU A 218 13.34 18.29 -42.76
C LEU A 218 14.57 17.38 -42.65
N THR A 219 15.06 17.18 -41.43
CA THR A 219 16.33 16.50 -41.15
C THR A 219 16.17 15.21 -40.38
N ASP A 220 15.03 15.00 -39.73
CA ASP A 220 14.75 13.80 -38.94
C ASP A 220 14.43 12.60 -39.85
N SER A 221 15.11 11.49 -39.61
CA SER A 221 14.92 10.27 -40.41
C SER A 221 13.56 9.59 -40.24
N ARG A 222 12.84 9.89 -39.14
CA ARG A 222 11.46 9.42 -38.90
C ARG A 222 10.48 10.00 -39.92
N PHE A 223 10.81 11.13 -40.56
CA PHE A 223 9.94 11.88 -41.47
C PHE A 223 10.50 11.92 -42.91
N PRO A 224 10.38 10.84 -43.70
CA PRO A 224 10.80 10.86 -45.09
C PRO A 224 9.79 11.63 -45.98
N GLU A 225 10.26 12.71 -46.62
CA GLU A 225 9.56 13.62 -47.59
C GLU A 225 8.93 14.94 -47.04
N PRO A 226 9.73 15.86 -46.49
CA PRO A 226 9.23 16.94 -45.60
C PRO A 226 8.83 18.26 -46.30
N GLY A 227 8.98 18.36 -47.62
CA GLY A 227 9.06 19.67 -48.28
C GLY A 227 7.73 20.37 -48.59
N ALA A 228 6.58 19.70 -48.42
CA ALA A 228 5.28 20.26 -48.82
C ALA A 228 4.04 19.71 -48.08
N ARG A 229 4.18 18.67 -47.25
CA ARG A 229 3.07 18.09 -46.47
C ARG A 229 3.06 18.69 -45.07
N ASN A 230 1.88 19.04 -44.54
CA ASN A 230 1.65 19.31 -43.12
C ASN A 230 1.48 17.97 -42.40
N PHE A 231 2.17 17.77 -41.28
CA PHE A 231 2.01 16.59 -40.45
C PHE A 231 1.01 16.88 -39.33
N ASP A 232 0.02 16.00 -39.20
CA ASP A 232 -1.01 16.04 -38.17
C ASP A 232 -0.62 15.16 -36.97
N CYS A 233 -1.49 15.11 -35.96
CA CYS A 233 -1.22 14.36 -34.73
C CYS A 233 -1.11 12.85 -34.97
N ASP A 234 -1.95 12.28 -35.83
CA ASP A 234 -1.86 10.90 -36.31
C ASP A 234 -0.48 10.59 -36.94
N ASP A 235 0.08 11.52 -37.72
CA ASP A 235 1.43 11.37 -38.29
C ASP A 235 2.53 11.31 -37.21
N TYR A 236 2.34 11.98 -36.07
CA TYR A 236 3.29 11.93 -34.94
C TYR A 236 3.15 10.63 -34.15
N GLU A 237 1.92 10.13 -33.94
CA GLU A 237 1.69 8.82 -33.31
C GLU A 237 2.43 7.72 -34.05
N GLU A 238 2.22 7.63 -35.37
CA GLU A 238 2.80 6.58 -36.23
C GLU A 238 4.34 6.59 -36.19
N ARG A 239 4.95 7.77 -36.06
CA ARG A 239 6.38 7.95 -36.36
C ARG A 239 7.29 8.15 -35.16
N LEU A 240 6.76 8.65 -34.05
CA LEU A 240 7.51 8.77 -32.81
C LEU A 240 7.62 7.42 -32.11
N GLY A 241 6.66 6.51 -32.34
CA GLY A 241 6.69 5.15 -31.81
C GLY A 241 6.54 5.08 -30.28
N ARG A 242 5.99 6.13 -29.68
CA ARG A 242 5.71 6.25 -28.23
C ARG A 242 4.23 6.53 -27.91
N PHE A 243 3.39 6.68 -28.92
CA PHE A 243 1.95 6.87 -28.79
C PHE A 243 1.26 5.76 -29.60
N GLU A 244 0.17 5.21 -29.09
CA GLU A 244 -0.70 4.28 -29.80
C GLU A 244 -1.66 5.03 -30.74
N GLU A 245 -2.33 4.30 -31.64
CA GLU A 245 -3.29 4.89 -32.59
C GLU A 245 -4.51 5.45 -31.84
N GLY A 246 -4.70 6.77 -31.89
CA GLY A 246 -5.79 7.47 -31.21
C GLY A 246 -5.46 7.92 -29.79
N ASP A 247 -4.18 8.00 -29.43
CA ASP A 247 -3.71 8.60 -28.17
C ASP A 247 -3.62 10.13 -28.25
N LEU A 248 -3.45 10.69 -29.45
CA LEU A 248 -3.32 12.11 -29.72
C LEU A 248 -4.53 12.65 -30.50
N ALA A 249 -5.08 13.74 -29.99
CA ALA A 249 -5.97 14.65 -30.72
C ALA A 249 -5.16 15.80 -31.27
N GLY A 250 -5.68 16.43 -32.31
CA GLY A 250 -5.02 17.53 -32.97
C GLY A 250 -5.93 18.68 -33.32
N ASP A 251 -5.47 19.86 -32.95
CA ASP A 251 -5.99 21.12 -33.49
C ASP A 251 -5.01 21.67 -34.53
N GLU A 252 -5.42 21.61 -35.80
CA GLU A 252 -4.70 22.32 -36.87
C GLU A 252 -5.03 23.81 -36.76
N LEU A 253 -4.03 24.57 -36.32
CA LEU A 253 -4.16 26.00 -36.06
C LEU A 253 -3.73 26.78 -37.30
N PHE A 254 -4.76 27.34 -37.94
CA PHE A 254 -4.71 28.44 -38.90
C PHE A 254 -3.92 28.18 -40.19
N GLU A 255 -4.64 28.16 -41.32
CA GLU A 255 -4.10 28.18 -42.68
C GLU A 255 -3.47 29.55 -43.07
N GLY A 256 -2.45 30.01 -42.33
CA GLY A 256 -1.54 31.09 -42.71
C GLY A 256 -2.00 32.54 -42.50
N ASP A 257 -3.29 32.80 -42.26
CA ASP A 257 -3.85 34.16 -42.08
C ASP A 257 -4.42 34.37 -40.66
N PHE A 258 -3.58 34.32 -39.62
CA PHE A 258 -3.97 34.63 -38.24
C PHE A 258 -3.23 35.84 -37.65
N GLU A 259 -3.93 36.62 -36.84
CA GLU A 259 -3.48 37.86 -36.19
C GLU A 259 -3.33 37.68 -34.66
N GLU A 260 -2.70 38.66 -34.00
CA GLU A 260 -2.66 38.74 -32.54
C GLU A 260 -4.08 38.73 -31.96
N SER A 261 -4.30 37.98 -30.87
CA SER A 261 -5.59 37.72 -30.22
C SER A 261 -6.56 36.80 -30.97
N ASP A 262 -6.14 36.17 -32.07
CA ASP A 262 -6.92 35.08 -32.64
C ASP A 262 -6.88 33.86 -31.71
N SER A 263 -8.01 33.17 -31.60
CA SER A 263 -8.13 31.94 -30.83
C SER A 263 -8.81 30.86 -31.66
N ALA A 264 -8.45 29.62 -31.40
CA ALA A 264 -9.11 28.45 -31.93
C ALA A 264 -9.53 27.56 -30.76
N GLU A 265 -10.76 27.08 -30.82
CA GLU A 265 -11.30 26.09 -29.89
C GLU A 265 -11.34 24.75 -30.63
N GLY A 266 -10.79 23.71 -30.02
CA GLY A 266 -10.78 22.38 -30.58
C GLY A 266 -10.62 21.29 -29.52
N GLU A 267 -9.99 20.17 -29.89
CA GLU A 267 -9.84 19.00 -29.03
C GLU A 267 -8.81 19.24 -27.91
N CYS A 268 -7.87 20.16 -28.11
CA CYS A 268 -6.84 20.54 -27.13
C CYS A 268 -7.22 21.75 -26.27
N GLY A 269 -8.52 22.06 -26.22
CA GLY A 269 -9.04 23.26 -25.59
C GLY A 269 -8.95 24.49 -26.49
N THR A 270 -8.81 25.66 -25.87
CA THR A 270 -8.65 26.95 -26.53
C THR A 270 -7.18 27.31 -26.59
N VAL A 271 -6.65 27.45 -27.81
CA VAL A 271 -5.33 28.02 -28.06
C VAL A 271 -5.48 29.45 -28.55
N THR A 272 -4.79 30.38 -27.90
CA THR A 272 -4.82 31.81 -28.19
C THR A 272 -3.46 32.30 -28.66
N VAL A 273 -3.44 33.08 -29.74
CA VAL A 273 -2.24 33.73 -30.28
C VAL A 273 -1.97 35.02 -29.52
N ASP A 274 -0.91 35.04 -28.73
CA ASP A 274 -0.53 36.21 -27.93
C ASP A 274 0.33 37.20 -28.71
N GLU A 275 1.24 36.70 -29.56
CA GLU A 275 2.10 37.53 -30.40
C GLU A 275 2.58 36.74 -31.63
N ARG A 276 2.78 37.42 -32.77
CA ARG A 276 3.41 36.85 -33.95
C ARG A 276 4.39 37.82 -34.58
N THR A 277 5.64 37.40 -34.75
CA THR A 277 6.67 38.20 -35.42
C THR A 277 7.47 37.34 -36.41
N GLY A 278 7.12 37.42 -37.69
CA GLY A 278 7.82 36.70 -38.76
C GLY A 278 7.70 35.18 -38.58
N GLY A 279 8.83 34.53 -38.31
CA GLY A 279 8.92 33.10 -38.07
C GLY A 279 8.79 32.66 -36.61
N THR A 280 8.40 33.57 -35.71
CA THR A 280 8.12 33.24 -34.31
C THR A 280 6.67 33.54 -33.95
N VAL A 281 6.14 32.76 -33.03
CA VAL A 281 4.78 32.89 -32.53
C VAL A 281 4.73 32.53 -31.06
N THR A 282 3.92 33.28 -30.31
CA THR A 282 3.69 33.10 -28.89
C THR A 282 2.24 32.72 -28.70
N PHE A 283 1.97 31.65 -27.95
CA PHE A 283 0.62 31.20 -27.64
C PHE A 283 0.42 30.95 -26.16
N SER A 284 -0.86 30.97 -25.80
CA SER A 284 -1.37 30.43 -24.55
C SER A 284 -2.43 29.37 -24.82
N SER A 285 -2.54 28.36 -23.97
CA SER A 285 -3.58 27.33 -24.03
C SER A 285 -4.34 27.29 -22.70
N ASP A 286 -5.63 26.94 -22.73
CA ASP A 286 -6.40 26.62 -21.52
C ASP A 286 -6.48 25.10 -21.26
N GLY A 287 -6.05 24.29 -22.22
CA GLY A 287 -5.89 22.84 -22.10
C GLY A 287 -4.43 22.39 -22.22
N PRO A 288 -4.10 21.20 -21.71
CA PRO A 288 -2.76 20.65 -21.73
C PRO A 288 -2.34 20.19 -23.13
N VAL A 289 -1.10 20.46 -23.51
CA VAL A 289 -0.53 20.13 -24.82
C VAL A 289 0.71 19.24 -24.68
N LEU A 290 0.89 18.31 -25.61
CA LEU A 290 2.02 17.36 -25.65
C LEU A 290 2.97 17.63 -26.80
N ILE A 291 2.45 18.08 -27.94
CA ILE A 291 3.26 18.38 -29.13
C ILE A 291 2.83 19.72 -29.69
N VAL A 292 3.81 20.56 -30.00
CA VAL A 292 3.60 21.75 -30.83
C VAL A 292 4.48 21.63 -32.08
N SER A 293 3.88 21.81 -33.24
CA SER A 293 4.54 21.83 -34.54
C SER A 293 4.41 23.23 -35.14
N VAL A 294 5.52 23.81 -35.60
CA VAL A 294 5.52 25.11 -36.27
C VAL A 294 6.23 25.04 -37.62
N LYS A 295 5.49 25.32 -38.68
CA LYS A 295 5.97 25.29 -40.06
C LYS A 295 6.26 26.67 -40.61
N GLY A 296 7.42 26.82 -41.26
CA GLY A 296 7.75 28.01 -42.06
C GLY A 296 8.07 27.66 -43.52
N GLY A 297 7.17 28.02 -44.45
CA GLY A 297 7.41 27.83 -45.88
C GLY A 297 7.60 26.36 -46.29
N ASN A 298 8.67 26.05 -47.03
CA ASN A 298 8.92 24.70 -47.58
C ASN A 298 10.06 23.95 -46.84
N GLU A 299 10.42 24.39 -45.64
CA GLU A 299 11.63 23.95 -44.93
C GLU A 299 11.33 22.96 -43.79
N GLY A 300 10.18 22.28 -43.85
CA GLY A 300 9.71 21.36 -42.81
C GLY A 300 9.10 22.09 -41.60
N GLU A 301 8.69 21.30 -40.61
CA GLU A 301 8.17 21.73 -39.31
C GLU A 301 9.26 21.61 -38.26
N ASN A 302 9.33 22.58 -37.35
CA ASN A 302 10.00 22.38 -36.08
C ASN A 302 8.97 21.80 -35.11
N VAL A 303 9.26 20.62 -34.58
CA VAL A 303 8.38 19.86 -33.68
C VAL A 303 8.99 19.90 -32.29
N TYR A 304 8.18 20.29 -31.32
CA TYR A 304 8.51 20.39 -29.90
C TYR A 304 7.66 19.34 -29.20
N VAL A 305 8.30 18.35 -28.57
CA VAL A 305 7.60 17.33 -27.80
C VAL A 305 7.94 17.50 -26.33
N PHE A 306 6.90 17.59 -25.50
CA PHE A 306 7.03 17.68 -24.06
C PHE A 306 7.11 16.29 -23.43
N GLN A 307 7.78 16.21 -22.27
CA GLN A 307 7.90 14.97 -21.50
C GLN A 307 6.54 14.54 -20.93
N GLU A 308 5.77 15.53 -20.47
CA GLU A 308 4.43 15.41 -19.91
C GLU A 308 3.57 16.55 -20.45
N PRO A 309 2.22 16.47 -20.39
CA PRO A 309 1.36 17.52 -20.90
C PRO A 309 1.58 18.85 -20.14
N VAL A 310 1.63 19.97 -20.87
CA VAL A 310 1.92 21.31 -20.31
C VAL A 310 0.85 22.33 -20.66
N ILE A 311 0.66 23.34 -19.81
CA ILE A 311 -0.13 24.53 -20.14
C ILE A 311 0.79 25.58 -20.76
N LEU A 312 0.44 26.08 -21.95
CA LEU A 312 1.15 27.20 -22.55
C LEU A 312 0.67 28.51 -21.91
N ASP A 313 1.58 29.29 -21.32
CA ASP A 313 1.29 30.64 -20.80
C ASP A 313 2.27 31.63 -21.42
N GLY A 314 1.96 32.10 -22.62
CA GLY A 314 2.87 32.94 -23.39
C GLY A 314 4.16 32.23 -23.79
N ALA A 315 4.06 30.97 -24.22
CA ALA A 315 5.18 30.18 -24.72
C ALA A 315 5.48 30.54 -26.19
N THR A 316 6.76 30.76 -26.50
CA THR A 316 7.23 31.21 -27.83
C THR A 316 7.91 30.08 -28.58
N PHE A 317 7.42 29.83 -29.80
CA PHE A 317 7.91 28.83 -30.73
C PHE A 317 8.43 29.48 -32.01
N SER A 318 9.39 28.83 -32.66
CA SER A 318 10.05 29.35 -33.86
C SER A 318 10.07 28.33 -35.01
N THR A 319 10.05 28.84 -36.24
CA THR A 319 10.32 28.04 -37.45
C THR A 319 11.83 27.75 -37.56
N PRO A 320 12.24 26.63 -38.19
CA PRO A 320 13.65 26.21 -38.22
C PRO A 320 14.63 27.25 -38.81
N THR A 321 14.11 28.15 -39.66
CA THR A 321 14.90 29.10 -40.46
C THR A 321 14.38 30.54 -40.37
N GLY A 322 13.39 30.80 -39.52
CA GLY A 322 12.78 32.11 -39.33
C GLY A 322 11.91 32.59 -40.50
N GLN A 323 11.44 31.70 -41.38
CA GLN A 323 10.44 32.04 -42.39
C GLN A 323 9.07 32.27 -41.73
N ASP A 324 8.24 33.08 -42.39
CA ASP A 324 6.87 33.33 -41.95
C ASP A 324 6.10 32.02 -41.77
N ILE A 325 5.39 31.92 -40.65
CA ILE A 325 4.67 30.71 -40.26
C ILE A 325 3.51 30.44 -41.24
N SER A 326 3.45 29.21 -41.74
CA SER A 326 2.44 28.76 -42.69
C SER A 326 1.49 27.70 -42.13
N ASN A 327 1.88 26.99 -41.06
CA ASN A 327 1.04 26.02 -40.35
C ASN A 327 1.50 25.92 -38.89
N ILE A 328 0.56 25.68 -37.99
CA ILE A 328 0.83 25.21 -36.63
C ILE A 328 -0.08 24.01 -36.37
N ASP A 329 0.46 22.95 -35.79
CA ASP A 329 -0.31 21.83 -35.29
C ASP A 329 -0.06 21.71 -33.79
N VAL A 330 -1.13 21.65 -33.01
CA VAL A 330 -1.07 21.43 -31.57
C VAL A 330 -1.71 20.07 -31.29
N CYS A 331 -0.95 19.17 -30.67
CA CYS A 331 -1.44 17.88 -30.24
C CYS A 331 -1.54 17.80 -28.74
N CYS A 332 -2.61 17.18 -28.28
CA CYS A 332 -2.95 16.87 -26.91
C CYS A 332 -3.41 15.41 -26.86
N ALA A 333 -3.70 14.88 -25.68
CA ALA A 333 -4.32 13.56 -25.59
C ALA A 333 -5.71 13.55 -26.28
N ALA A 334 -6.03 12.50 -27.03
CA ALA A 334 -7.21 12.39 -27.92
C ALA A 334 -8.58 12.61 -27.27
N ASN A 335 -8.61 12.67 -25.95
CA ASN A 335 -9.84 12.67 -25.17
C ASN A 335 -9.94 13.82 -24.17
N GLY A 336 -9.13 14.90 -24.26
CA GLY A 336 -9.21 16.02 -23.29
C GLY A 336 -9.44 15.52 -21.87
N GLU A 337 -8.55 14.60 -21.47
CA GLU A 337 -8.71 13.36 -20.71
C GLU A 337 -10.03 13.07 -19.94
N GLU A 338 -10.30 11.77 -19.80
CA GLU A 338 -10.89 11.27 -18.56
C GLU A 338 -10.11 11.94 -17.44
N ILE A 339 -10.71 12.89 -16.71
CA ILE A 339 -10.04 13.55 -15.60
C ILE A 339 -9.56 12.42 -14.70
N ILE A 340 -8.26 12.13 -14.72
CA ILE A 340 -7.68 11.13 -13.83
C ILE A 340 -7.66 11.84 -12.49
N GLU A 341 -8.73 11.63 -11.73
CA GLU A 341 -8.89 12.18 -10.40
C GLU A 341 -8.38 11.14 -9.41
N PRO A 342 -7.80 11.55 -8.28
CA PRO A 342 -7.52 10.65 -7.19
C PRO A 342 -8.81 9.95 -6.78
N GLY A 343 -8.77 8.63 -6.72
CA GLY A 343 -9.95 7.83 -6.44
C GLY A 343 -10.83 7.54 -7.66
N ASP A 344 -10.30 7.65 -8.88
CA ASP A 344 -11.01 7.29 -10.12
C ASP A 344 -11.30 5.78 -10.21
N ASN A 345 -10.71 5.00 -9.31
CA ASN A 345 -10.76 3.55 -9.27
C ASN A 345 -10.21 2.99 -10.59
N VAL A 346 -9.05 3.43 -11.02
CA VAL A 346 -8.28 2.82 -12.09
C VAL A 346 -6.84 2.81 -11.60
N TYR A 347 -6.13 1.69 -11.79
CA TYR A 347 -4.70 1.69 -11.51
C TYR A 347 -3.94 2.26 -12.70
N GLN A 348 -3.22 3.36 -12.52
CA GLN A 348 -2.34 3.90 -13.55
C GLN A 348 -0.92 3.33 -13.43
N GLU A 349 -0.62 2.33 -14.27
CA GLU A 349 0.65 1.60 -14.25
C GLU A 349 1.86 2.54 -14.41
N GLY A 350 2.78 2.48 -13.45
CA GLY A 350 3.99 3.31 -13.42
C GLY A 350 3.75 4.77 -13.01
N LYS A 351 2.52 5.13 -12.63
CA LYS A 351 2.14 6.44 -12.08
C LYS A 351 1.66 6.32 -10.65
N GLU A 352 0.99 5.23 -10.31
CA GLU A 352 0.53 4.96 -8.96
C GLU A 352 1.40 3.91 -8.27
N PRO A 353 1.86 4.18 -7.04
CA PRO A 353 2.63 3.21 -6.27
C PRO A 353 1.79 2.00 -5.87
N LEU A 354 2.32 0.79 -6.07
CA LEU A 354 1.72 -0.45 -5.57
C LEU A 354 2.05 -0.65 -4.09
N ILE A 355 1.06 -1.13 -3.34
CA ILE A 355 1.23 -1.62 -1.98
C ILE A 355 1.49 -3.13 -2.00
N ALA A 356 0.73 -3.87 -2.81
CA ALA A 356 0.84 -5.31 -2.96
C ALA A 356 0.26 -5.74 -4.31
N GLU A 357 0.86 -6.73 -4.97
CA GLU A 357 0.34 -7.34 -6.21
C GLU A 357 0.74 -8.82 -6.28
N GLY A 358 -0.21 -9.67 -6.68
CA GLY A 358 0.05 -11.10 -6.80
C GLY A 358 -1.22 -11.90 -7.00
N THR A 359 -1.22 -13.15 -6.52
CA THR A 359 -2.47 -13.87 -6.30
C THR A 359 -3.26 -13.20 -5.17
N LEU A 360 -4.58 -13.35 -5.18
CA LEU A 360 -5.44 -12.80 -4.12
C LEU A 360 -5.03 -13.34 -2.75
N ARG A 361 -4.58 -14.60 -2.64
CA ARG A 361 -4.03 -15.13 -1.40
C ARG A 361 -2.79 -14.37 -0.95
N GLU A 362 -1.78 -14.25 -1.82
CA GLU A 362 -0.52 -13.56 -1.49
C GLU A 362 -0.77 -12.14 -1.02
N VAL A 363 -1.61 -11.38 -1.74
CA VAL A 363 -1.98 -10.01 -1.35
C VAL A 363 -2.71 -9.96 -0.02
N LEU A 364 -3.65 -10.87 0.23
CA LEU A 364 -4.37 -10.90 1.50
C LEU A 364 -3.47 -11.31 2.67
N ASP A 365 -2.49 -12.18 2.44
CA ASP A 365 -1.50 -12.61 3.44
C ASP A 365 -0.50 -11.47 3.73
N GLU A 366 -0.03 -10.75 2.71
CA GLU A 366 0.82 -9.57 2.85
C GLU A 366 0.14 -8.45 3.66
N LEU A 367 -1.15 -8.24 3.46
CA LEU A 367 -1.93 -7.28 4.23
C LEU A 367 -2.36 -7.78 5.61
N ASN A 368 -2.09 -9.04 5.99
CA ASN A 368 -2.63 -9.63 7.22
C ASN A 368 -2.15 -8.92 8.49
N ASP A 369 -0.86 -8.62 8.50
CA ASP A 369 -0.10 -8.06 9.61
C ASP A 369 -0.12 -6.53 9.60
N GLY A 370 -0.77 -5.96 8.58
CA GLY A 370 -1.01 -4.55 8.41
C GLY A 370 0.20 -3.78 7.89
N VAL A 371 -0.06 -3.00 6.86
CA VAL A 371 0.91 -2.15 6.17
C VAL A 371 0.73 -0.72 6.66
N LEU A 372 1.83 -0.07 7.04
CA LEU A 372 1.84 1.36 7.30
C LEU A 372 1.72 2.11 5.96
N LEU A 373 0.69 2.94 5.82
CA LEU A 373 0.49 3.76 4.64
C LEU A 373 1.37 5.01 4.71
N ASP A 374 2.13 5.25 3.65
CA ASP A 374 2.94 6.44 3.48
C ASP A 374 2.07 7.60 2.96
N ALA A 375 2.21 8.78 3.56
CA ALA A 375 1.55 9.99 3.08
C ALA A 375 2.24 10.63 1.86
N ASP A 376 3.47 10.22 1.53
CA ASP A 376 4.20 10.67 0.35
C ASP A 376 4.83 9.48 -0.38
N PRO A 377 4.00 8.57 -0.94
CA PRO A 377 4.50 7.36 -1.57
C PRO A 377 5.20 7.73 -2.89
N ASP A 378 6.53 7.68 -2.90
CA ASP A 378 7.31 7.96 -4.12
C ASP A 378 7.22 6.75 -5.08
N ILE A 379 6.86 7.00 -6.34
CA ILE A 379 6.82 6.02 -7.44
C ILE A 379 8.17 5.27 -7.57
N GLY A 380 9.29 5.91 -7.20
CA GLY A 380 10.64 5.33 -7.22
C GLY A 380 11.11 4.65 -5.92
N SER A 381 10.38 4.80 -4.80
CA SER A 381 10.79 4.32 -3.47
C SER A 381 10.38 2.88 -3.18
N MET A 382 9.47 2.30 -3.97
CA MET A 382 9.01 0.91 -3.82
C MET A 382 10.14 -0.14 -3.93
N TYR A 383 11.32 0.27 -4.41
CA TYR A 383 12.53 -0.55 -4.50
C TYR A 383 13.73 0.00 -3.68
N ASN A 384 13.56 1.09 -2.93
CA ASN A 384 14.60 1.74 -2.13
C ASN A 384 14.07 2.10 -0.73
N ASP A 385 14.28 1.18 0.21
CA ASP A 385 13.89 1.19 1.64
C ASP A 385 14.63 2.25 2.52
N ASP A 386 15.07 3.37 1.94
CA ASP A 386 15.92 4.35 2.63
C ASP A 386 15.16 5.63 3.08
N SER A 387 13.88 5.78 2.76
CA SER A 387 13.05 6.92 3.20
C SER A 387 12.10 6.52 4.33
N ASP A 388 12.19 7.24 5.46
CA ASP A 388 11.23 7.11 6.55
C ASP A 388 9.82 7.48 6.05
N PRO A 389 8.76 6.70 6.36
CA PRO A 389 7.40 6.97 5.91
C PRO A 389 6.90 8.33 6.43
N ALA A 390 6.17 9.06 5.59
CA ALA A 390 5.61 10.35 5.94
C ALA A 390 4.29 10.20 6.72
N CYS A 391 4.16 11.02 7.77
CA CYS A 391 2.92 11.13 8.54
C CYS A 391 1.80 11.78 7.70
N THR A 392 0.58 11.24 7.76
CA THR A 392 -0.58 11.81 7.05
C THR A 392 -1.06 13.09 7.72
N GLU A 393 -1.12 14.18 6.95
CA GLU A 393 -1.64 15.47 7.42
C GLU A 393 -3.15 15.41 7.73
N ALA A 394 -3.56 16.05 8.82
CA ALA A 394 -4.96 16.21 9.15
C ALA A 394 -5.72 16.98 8.06
N SER A 395 -7.01 16.69 7.93
CA SER A 395 -7.89 17.32 6.94
C SER A 395 -7.39 17.12 5.50
N THR A 396 -6.73 15.98 5.23
CA THR A 396 -6.46 15.50 3.86
C THR A 396 -7.28 14.25 3.57
N THR A 397 -7.71 14.14 2.31
CA THR A 397 -8.33 12.93 1.76
C THR A 397 -7.26 12.17 1.00
N ARG A 398 -7.23 10.86 1.18
CA ARG A 398 -6.29 9.96 0.51
C ARG A 398 -7.05 8.74 0.05
N TYR A 399 -6.55 8.09 -1.00
CA TYR A 399 -7.28 7.04 -1.68
C TYR A 399 -6.45 5.77 -1.80
N ILE A 400 -7.08 4.63 -1.57
CA ILE A 400 -6.49 3.30 -1.71
C ILE A 400 -7.37 2.50 -2.65
N GLY A 401 -6.80 2.06 -3.76
CA GLY A 401 -7.43 1.16 -4.70
C GLY A 401 -7.19 -0.30 -4.30
N PHE A 402 -8.19 -1.14 -4.48
CA PHE A 402 -8.10 -2.59 -4.40
C PHE A 402 -8.84 -3.21 -5.57
N GLU A 403 -8.18 -4.06 -6.34
CA GLU A 403 -8.79 -4.79 -7.45
C GLU A 403 -8.45 -6.27 -7.31
N TRP A 404 -9.41 -7.13 -7.68
CA TRP A 404 -9.10 -8.51 -8.05
C TRP A 404 -9.75 -8.88 -9.39
N TRP A 405 -9.10 -9.79 -10.11
CA TRP A 405 -9.62 -10.34 -11.35
C TRP A 405 -9.31 -11.83 -11.46
N LEU A 406 -10.22 -12.56 -12.11
CA LEU A 406 -9.99 -13.97 -12.42
C LEU A 406 -9.58 -14.12 -13.90
N PRO A 407 -8.37 -14.63 -14.21
CA PRO A 407 -7.94 -14.83 -15.59
C PRO A 407 -8.87 -15.75 -16.39
N MET A 408 -9.01 -15.47 -17.69
CA MET A 408 -9.92 -16.19 -18.60
C MET A 408 -9.53 -17.65 -18.85
N ASP A 409 -8.28 -18.02 -18.58
CA ASP A 409 -7.73 -19.36 -18.75
C ASP A 409 -7.91 -20.25 -17.51
N VAL A 410 -8.39 -19.71 -16.39
CA VAL A 410 -8.81 -20.50 -15.23
C VAL A 410 -10.04 -21.34 -15.62
N GLY A 411 -9.95 -22.66 -15.44
CA GLY A 411 -11.04 -23.58 -15.75
C GLY A 411 -12.25 -23.45 -14.81
N ASN A 412 -13.28 -24.28 -15.01
CA ASN A 412 -14.48 -24.34 -14.14
C ASN A 412 -14.22 -25.01 -12.77
N GLU A 413 -12.97 -25.07 -12.30
CA GLU A 413 -12.59 -25.88 -11.13
C GLU A 413 -12.94 -25.19 -9.81
N ILE A 414 -13.00 -23.84 -9.80
CA ILE A 414 -13.19 -23.00 -8.62
C ILE A 414 -14.54 -22.24 -8.59
N GLN A 415 -15.45 -22.50 -9.54
CA GLN A 415 -16.72 -21.76 -9.73
C GLN A 415 -17.70 -21.79 -8.55
N GLN A 416 -17.44 -22.62 -7.54
CA GLN A 416 -18.29 -22.77 -6.36
C GLN A 416 -17.57 -22.41 -5.06
N ASP A 417 -16.32 -21.97 -5.15
CA ASP A 417 -15.56 -21.50 -4.00
C ASP A 417 -16.07 -20.13 -3.56
N ARG A 418 -15.90 -19.83 -2.27
CA ARG A 418 -16.37 -18.61 -1.63
C ARG A 418 -15.28 -18.03 -0.76
N LEU A 419 -15.09 -16.73 -0.86
CA LEU A 419 -14.12 -16.00 -0.05
C LEU A 419 -14.83 -14.86 0.68
N GLU A 420 -14.63 -14.82 2.00
CA GLU A 420 -15.03 -13.71 2.86
C GLU A 420 -13.79 -13.16 3.57
N PHE A 421 -13.66 -11.84 3.65
CA PHE A 421 -12.64 -11.17 4.45
C PHE A 421 -13.06 -9.74 4.77
N ASP A 422 -12.47 -9.20 5.83
CA ASP A 422 -12.63 -7.81 6.23
C ASP A 422 -11.38 -7.01 5.89
N LEU A 423 -11.59 -5.74 5.52
CA LEU A 423 -10.55 -4.72 5.45
C LEU A 423 -10.62 -3.82 6.69
N GLY A 424 -9.47 -3.44 7.23
CA GLY A 424 -9.36 -2.67 8.46
C GLY A 424 -8.36 -1.54 8.34
N PHE A 425 -8.68 -0.42 8.99
CA PHE A 425 -7.76 0.70 9.15
C PHE A 425 -7.55 0.97 10.64
N TYR A 426 -6.34 1.38 11.00
CA TYR A 426 -6.00 1.87 12.33
C TYR A 426 -5.26 3.20 12.20
N THR A 427 -5.46 4.10 13.18
CA THR A 427 -4.75 5.37 13.20
C THR A 427 -4.16 5.70 14.55
N GLU A 428 -2.99 6.31 14.53
CA GLU A 428 -2.29 6.81 15.71
C GLU A 428 -1.74 8.21 15.46
N GLN A 429 -1.86 9.11 16.44
CA GLN A 429 -1.36 10.48 16.30
C GLN A 429 0.17 10.58 16.22
N CYS A 430 0.68 11.25 15.19
CA CYS A 430 2.13 11.40 14.97
C CYS A 430 2.83 12.28 16.01
N ARG A 431 2.17 13.36 16.46
CA ARG A 431 2.81 14.38 17.32
C ARG A 431 3.43 13.81 18.60
N HIS A 432 2.82 12.78 19.17
CA HIS A 432 3.31 12.14 20.39
C HIS A 432 3.96 10.78 20.11
N ASN A 433 3.83 10.27 18.89
CA ASN A 433 4.35 8.97 18.45
C ASN A 433 5.17 9.18 17.16
N PRO A 434 6.37 9.80 17.22
CA PRO A 434 7.17 10.09 16.04
C PRO A 434 7.72 8.84 15.35
N ASN A 435 7.79 7.71 16.07
CA ASN A 435 8.22 6.40 15.58
C ASN A 435 7.10 5.40 15.88
N PRO A 436 6.10 5.29 14.99
CA PRO A 436 4.92 4.46 15.26
C PRO A 436 5.31 2.97 15.28
N GLN A 437 4.63 2.19 16.11
CA GLN A 437 4.78 0.73 16.15
C GLN A 437 3.61 0.08 15.42
N ASN A 438 3.85 -1.02 14.72
CA ASN A 438 2.76 -1.74 14.06
C ASN A 438 1.77 -2.24 15.13
N PRO A 439 0.50 -1.80 15.10
CA PRO A 439 -0.51 -2.14 16.13
C PRO A 439 -1.10 -3.54 15.95
N PHE A 440 -0.75 -4.24 14.88
CA PHE A 440 -1.38 -5.49 14.45
C PHE A 440 -0.48 -6.69 14.53
N VAL A 441 0.82 -6.44 14.58
CA VAL A 441 1.84 -7.40 14.96
C VAL A 441 2.10 -7.10 16.42
N ASP A 442 1.81 -8.05 17.30
CA ASP A 442 2.46 -8.01 18.60
C ASP A 442 3.95 -8.03 18.27
N GLU A 443 4.72 -6.96 18.56
CA GLU A 443 6.17 -7.12 18.65
C GLU A 443 6.35 -8.40 19.47
N PRO A 444 7.09 -9.43 19.00
CA PRO A 444 7.26 -10.62 19.80
C PRO A 444 7.76 -10.14 21.16
N ASP A 445 6.88 -10.31 22.17
CA ASP A 445 7.05 -9.66 23.46
C ASP A 445 8.49 -9.96 23.90
N ARG A 446 9.21 -8.95 24.36
CA ARG A 446 10.50 -9.21 25.01
C ARG A 446 10.20 -10.09 26.21
N ILE A 447 10.49 -11.38 26.07
CA ILE A 447 10.26 -12.38 27.09
C ILE A 447 11.37 -12.22 28.12
N ASP A 448 11.00 -11.72 29.29
CA ASP A 448 11.93 -11.61 30.41
C ASP A 448 12.37 -13.01 30.85
N LEU A 449 13.68 -13.24 30.81
CA LEU A 449 14.30 -14.47 31.27
C LEU A 449 14.98 -14.23 32.62
N PRO A 450 14.88 -15.16 33.58
CA PRO A 450 15.74 -15.17 34.74
C PRO A 450 17.22 -15.14 34.28
N PRO A 451 18.03 -14.16 34.70
CA PRO A 451 19.42 -14.05 34.24
C PRO A 451 20.24 -15.25 34.73
N ASN A 452 21.16 -15.70 33.88
CA ASN A 452 22.05 -16.82 34.15
C ASN A 452 23.43 -16.56 33.54
N ALA A 453 24.48 -16.58 34.35
CA ALA A 453 25.87 -16.49 33.86
C ALA A 453 26.68 -17.79 34.02
N ASP A 454 26.07 -18.87 34.53
CA ASP A 454 26.78 -20.14 34.72
C ASP A 454 26.47 -21.10 33.56
N PRO A 455 27.46 -21.39 32.69
CA PRO A 455 27.30 -22.31 31.56
C PRO A 455 27.01 -23.77 31.97
N GLU A 456 27.17 -24.13 33.25
CA GLU A 456 26.83 -25.45 33.78
C GLU A 456 25.48 -25.47 34.52
N ALA A 457 24.85 -24.31 34.74
CA ALA A 457 23.56 -24.20 35.43
C ALA A 457 22.44 -24.01 34.41
N GLU A 458 21.61 -25.04 34.24
CA GLU A 458 20.34 -24.92 33.52
C GLU A 458 19.24 -24.48 34.49
N LEU A 459 18.34 -23.61 34.05
CA LEU A 459 17.27 -23.06 34.89
C LEU A 459 15.92 -23.62 34.43
N GLU A 460 15.29 -24.44 35.27
CA GLU A 460 13.95 -25.00 35.00
C GLU A 460 12.91 -23.89 34.73
N GLU A 461 13.11 -22.70 35.28
CA GLU A 461 12.26 -21.53 35.01
C GLU A 461 12.45 -20.99 33.59
N GLN A 462 13.68 -20.92 33.05
CA GLN A 462 13.91 -20.55 31.65
C GLN A 462 13.33 -21.62 30.71
N PHE A 463 13.60 -22.90 30.99
CA PHE A 463 13.03 -24.02 30.22
C PHE A 463 11.51 -23.94 30.13
N ASN A 464 10.81 -23.78 31.26
CA ASN A 464 9.35 -23.71 31.24
C ASN A 464 8.80 -22.49 30.48
N ILE A 465 9.59 -21.42 30.33
CA ILE A 465 9.20 -20.25 29.55
C ILE A 465 9.42 -20.55 28.07
N LEU A 466 10.62 -20.97 27.69
CA LEU A 466 11.03 -21.09 26.30
C LEU A 466 10.43 -22.32 25.62
N SER A 467 10.22 -23.43 26.34
CA SER A 467 9.65 -24.66 25.76
C SER A 467 8.18 -24.53 25.30
N ASP A 468 7.49 -23.48 25.77
CA ASP A 468 6.10 -23.17 25.43
C ASP A 468 6.00 -22.09 24.32
N ILE A 469 7.13 -21.60 23.81
CA ILE A 469 7.22 -20.51 22.83
C ILE A 469 7.73 -21.06 21.51
N ASP A 470 7.02 -20.72 20.43
CA ASP A 470 7.50 -20.83 19.06
C ASP A 470 7.78 -19.39 18.61
N PHE A 471 9.02 -19.08 18.21
CA PHE A 471 9.35 -17.73 17.78
C PHE A 471 8.94 -17.51 16.32
N ASP A 472 8.72 -18.57 15.53
CA ASP A 472 8.31 -18.54 14.12
C ASP A 472 9.16 -17.59 13.26
N THR A 473 10.41 -17.35 13.65
CA THR A 473 11.32 -16.36 13.03
C THR A 473 12.65 -17.00 12.67
N ASN A 474 13.38 -16.36 11.76
CA ASN A 474 14.67 -16.90 11.33
C ASN A 474 15.83 -16.60 12.30
N ALA A 475 15.63 -15.72 13.29
CA ALA A 475 16.61 -15.36 14.31
C ALA A 475 15.93 -14.92 15.62
N VAL A 476 16.71 -14.80 16.69
CA VAL A 476 16.30 -14.19 17.95
C VAL A 476 17.24 -13.05 18.33
N GLU A 477 16.70 -12.01 18.94
CA GLU A 477 17.48 -10.93 19.56
C GLU A 477 17.47 -11.11 21.08
N ILE A 478 18.65 -11.15 21.68
CA ILE A 478 18.85 -11.26 23.12
C ILE A 478 19.43 -9.93 23.61
N CYS A 479 18.81 -9.34 24.62
CA CYS A 479 19.29 -8.13 25.25
C CYS A 479 19.54 -8.36 26.74
N VAL A 480 20.63 -7.77 27.24
CA VAL A 480 21.03 -7.83 28.64
C VAL A 480 21.26 -6.43 29.17
N GLU A 481 20.85 -6.20 30.43
CA GLU A 481 21.15 -4.96 31.12
C GLU A 481 22.34 -5.14 32.06
N GLN A 482 23.36 -4.30 31.90
CA GLN A 482 24.49 -4.17 32.80
C GLN A 482 24.74 -2.68 33.06
N PRO A 483 24.25 -2.12 34.18
CA PRO A 483 24.26 -0.66 34.44
C PRO A 483 25.62 0.04 34.40
N GLU A 484 26.73 -0.70 34.53
CA GLU A 484 28.09 -0.17 34.49
C GLU A 484 28.80 -0.38 33.13
N ALA A 485 28.17 -1.06 32.17
CA ALA A 485 28.71 -1.31 30.83
C ALA A 485 28.35 -0.19 29.84
N ASP A 486 29.29 0.19 28.98
CA ASP A 486 29.14 1.24 27.96
C ASP A 486 30.17 1.02 26.84
N GLY A 487 29.74 1.20 25.58
CA GLY A 487 30.54 0.93 24.39
C GLY A 487 30.85 -0.55 24.16
N GLU A 488 31.87 -0.84 23.34
CA GLU A 488 32.30 -2.22 23.02
C GLU A 488 32.71 -3.00 24.28
N THR A 489 31.91 -4.01 24.62
CA THR A 489 32.07 -4.83 25.84
C THR A 489 32.03 -6.31 25.50
N ASP A 490 32.89 -7.10 26.17
CA ASP A 490 32.94 -8.55 25.96
C ASP A 490 31.83 -9.26 26.76
N ILE A 491 31.08 -10.11 26.07
CA ILE A 491 30.10 -11.03 26.61
C ILE A 491 30.53 -12.48 26.40
N GLY A 492 30.07 -13.38 27.25
CA GLY A 492 30.09 -14.82 27.02
C GLY A 492 28.67 -15.32 26.80
N VAL A 493 28.43 -16.18 25.80
CA VAL A 493 27.10 -16.74 25.50
C VAL A 493 27.14 -18.27 25.36
N GLN A 494 26.09 -18.95 25.83
CA GLN A 494 25.76 -20.35 25.55
C GLN A 494 24.25 -20.54 25.47
N VAL A 495 23.79 -21.38 24.55
CA VAL A 495 22.39 -21.81 24.43
C VAL A 495 22.30 -23.33 24.40
N THR A 496 21.19 -23.87 24.93
CA THR A 496 20.94 -25.31 25.05
C THR A 496 19.52 -25.67 24.64
N ASP A 497 19.35 -26.90 24.13
CA ASP A 497 18.07 -27.58 23.84
C ASP A 497 17.96 -28.82 24.74
N HIS A 498 16.78 -29.08 25.29
CA HIS A 498 16.46 -30.24 26.13
C HIS A 498 15.59 -31.29 25.42
N HIS A 499 15.44 -31.23 24.10
CA HIS A 499 14.64 -32.13 23.25
C HIS A 499 13.18 -32.24 23.74
N GLY A 500 12.64 -31.15 24.30
CA GLY A 500 11.30 -31.07 24.86
C GLY A 500 11.15 -31.66 26.27
N THR A 501 12.23 -32.08 26.95
CA THR A 501 12.17 -32.46 28.38
C THR A 501 13.41 -32.05 29.19
N PHE A 502 13.23 -31.22 30.23
CA PHE A 502 14.31 -30.68 31.06
C PHE A 502 15.26 -31.72 31.72
N ASP A 503 14.85 -32.98 31.88
CA ASP A 503 15.70 -34.02 32.47
C ASP A 503 16.56 -34.80 31.43
N GLU A 504 16.39 -34.52 30.14
CA GLU A 504 17.23 -35.11 29.09
C GLU A 504 18.61 -34.45 29.00
N THR A 505 19.55 -35.12 28.34
CA THR A 505 20.90 -34.57 28.16
C THR A 505 20.81 -33.44 27.13
N PRO A 506 21.15 -32.20 27.49
CA PRO A 506 20.96 -31.09 26.59
C PRO A 506 21.92 -31.14 25.41
N THR A 507 21.45 -30.70 24.25
CA THR A 507 22.29 -30.32 23.12
C THR A 507 22.76 -28.89 23.36
N THR A 508 24.06 -28.62 23.18
CA THR A 508 24.65 -27.30 23.44
C THR A 508 25.24 -26.74 22.16
N TRP A 509 25.02 -25.46 21.88
CA TRP A 509 25.58 -24.80 20.70
C TRP A 509 27.13 -24.79 20.67
N ASN A 510 27.76 -24.95 21.82
CA ASN A 510 29.21 -25.11 21.97
C ASN A 510 29.56 -26.52 22.51
N PRO A 511 29.43 -27.58 21.69
CA PRO A 511 29.54 -28.96 22.17
C PRO A 511 30.96 -29.27 22.66
N GLY A 512 31.11 -29.39 23.99
CA GLY A 512 32.36 -29.79 24.65
C GLY A 512 33.04 -28.72 25.50
N SER A 513 32.35 -27.62 25.76
CA SER A 513 32.87 -26.43 26.43
C SER A 513 32.15 -26.17 27.76
N SER A 514 32.87 -26.21 28.88
CA SER A 514 32.37 -25.70 30.18
C SER A 514 32.57 -24.18 30.30
N PHE A 515 32.54 -23.45 29.18
CA PHE A 515 32.81 -22.02 29.09
C PHE A 515 31.86 -21.34 28.10
N LEU A 516 31.52 -20.11 28.41
CA LEU A 516 30.75 -19.24 27.54
C LEU A 516 31.59 -18.79 26.34
N ALA A 517 31.02 -18.78 25.14
CA ALA A 517 31.73 -18.30 23.95
C ALA A 517 31.85 -16.78 24.00
N SER A 518 33.09 -16.27 24.01
CA SER A 518 33.34 -14.83 24.07
C SER A 518 33.00 -14.14 22.74
N ARG A 519 32.24 -13.04 22.82
CA ARG A 519 31.91 -12.11 21.74
C ARG A 519 31.99 -10.68 22.27
N THR A 520 32.08 -9.71 21.38
CA THR A 520 32.05 -8.29 21.73
C THR A 520 30.79 -7.68 21.14
N ILE A 521 30.03 -6.94 21.95
CA ILE A 521 28.83 -6.22 21.54
C ILE A 521 28.90 -4.77 22.02
N GLU A 522 28.12 -3.89 21.43
CA GLU A 522 28.02 -2.50 21.86
C GLU A 522 26.94 -2.38 22.95
N PHE A 523 27.30 -1.73 24.06
CA PHE A 523 26.36 -1.33 25.10
C PHE A 523 26.08 0.17 24.97
N GLU A 524 24.80 0.53 24.98
CA GLU A 524 24.34 1.93 25.06
C GLU A 524 23.46 2.09 26.29
N ASP A 525 23.77 3.08 27.13
CA ASP A 525 23.04 3.35 28.38
C ASP A 525 22.85 2.11 29.29
N GLY A 526 23.84 1.21 29.30
CA GLY A 526 23.83 0.00 30.10
C GLY A 526 23.04 -1.17 29.50
N VAL A 527 22.58 -1.08 28.25
CA VAL A 527 21.88 -2.15 27.54
C VAL A 527 22.71 -2.60 26.34
N GLY A 528 22.92 -3.91 26.21
CA GLY A 528 23.60 -4.50 25.06
C GLY A 528 22.71 -5.58 24.44
N CYS A 529 22.53 -5.52 23.12
CA CYS A 529 21.71 -6.45 22.36
C CYS A 529 22.52 -7.17 21.29
N PHE A 530 22.17 -8.42 20.99
CA PHE A 530 22.76 -9.17 19.91
C PHE A 530 21.81 -10.21 19.32
N LYS A 531 22.04 -10.56 18.06
CA LYS A 531 21.21 -11.53 17.33
C LYS A 531 21.86 -12.91 17.23
N MET A 532 21.05 -13.95 17.36
CA MET A 532 21.40 -15.34 17.08
C MET A 532 20.48 -15.88 15.98
N GLY A 533 21.04 -16.40 14.90
CA GLY A 533 20.27 -16.83 13.73
C GLY A 533 20.28 -18.33 13.47
N ASN A 534 19.25 -18.80 12.77
CA ASN A 534 19.19 -20.13 12.17
C ASN A 534 20.36 -20.35 11.19
N PRO A 535 20.73 -21.61 10.89
CA PRO A 535 21.75 -21.90 9.89
C PRO A 535 21.45 -21.25 8.54
N GLY A 536 22.36 -20.39 8.07
CA GLY A 536 22.22 -19.68 6.78
C GLY A 536 21.66 -18.27 6.89
N VAL A 537 21.30 -17.79 8.08
CA VAL A 537 20.96 -16.38 8.32
C VAL A 537 22.24 -15.55 8.42
N ASP A 538 22.35 -14.53 7.58
CA ASP A 538 23.45 -13.56 7.59
C ASP A 538 23.21 -12.46 8.63
N ASP A 539 24.24 -11.62 8.88
CA ASP A 539 24.16 -10.44 9.78
C ASP A 539 23.73 -10.71 11.24
N VAL A 540 24.05 -11.90 11.74
CA VAL A 540 23.89 -12.29 13.15
C VAL A 540 25.23 -12.44 13.86
N LEU A 541 25.26 -12.14 15.16
CA LEU A 541 26.48 -12.31 15.97
C LEU A 541 26.86 -13.79 16.10
N LEU A 542 25.85 -14.65 16.23
CA LEU A 542 25.98 -16.09 16.42
C LEU A 542 25.05 -16.84 15.47
N THR A 543 25.55 -17.90 14.84
CA THR A 543 24.74 -18.80 14.00
C THR A 543 24.60 -20.14 14.72
N LEU A 544 23.37 -20.65 14.85
CA LEU A 544 23.13 -21.98 15.40
C LEU A 544 23.84 -23.05 14.58
N LEU A 545 24.33 -24.08 15.26
CA LEU A 545 25.05 -25.19 14.65
C LEU A 545 24.33 -26.48 15.06
N PRO A 546 23.58 -27.14 14.15
CA PRO A 546 22.85 -28.35 14.46
C PRO A 546 23.85 -29.49 14.66
N PHE A 547 24.16 -29.80 15.92
CA PHE A 547 24.89 -31.00 16.30
C PHE A 547 23.92 -31.98 16.95
N ASP A 548 23.90 -33.23 16.47
CA ASP A 548 23.11 -34.34 17.02
C ASP A 548 21.57 -34.14 17.02
N GLY A 549 21.05 -33.07 16.40
CA GLY A 549 19.63 -32.89 16.03
C GLY A 549 18.74 -32.19 17.05
N GLY A 550 19.31 -31.51 18.04
CA GLY A 550 18.55 -30.80 19.08
C GLY A 550 18.35 -29.30 18.82
N LEU A 551 19.39 -28.57 18.40
CA LEU A 551 19.33 -27.11 18.09
C LEU A 551 19.33 -26.88 16.58
N GLU A 552 18.24 -27.19 15.90
CA GLU A 552 18.07 -27.01 14.45
C GLU A 552 17.59 -25.59 14.12
N THR A 553 16.67 -25.03 14.89
CA THR A 553 16.17 -23.66 14.78
C THR A 553 16.27 -22.90 16.11
N VAL A 554 16.00 -21.59 16.09
CA VAL A 554 15.90 -20.75 17.29
C VAL A 554 14.73 -21.15 18.20
N ASP A 555 13.75 -21.86 17.65
CA ASP A 555 12.59 -22.40 18.40
C ASP A 555 12.98 -23.61 19.26
N ASP A 556 14.14 -24.21 19.01
CA ASP A 556 14.67 -25.30 19.84
C ASP A 556 15.44 -24.78 21.09
N ILE A 557 15.54 -23.46 21.30
CA ILE A 557 16.29 -22.89 22.42
C ILE A 557 15.50 -23.04 23.72
N ASP A 558 16.02 -23.82 24.66
CA ASP A 558 15.38 -24.12 25.95
C ASP A 558 16.07 -23.44 27.16
N ASN A 559 17.35 -23.07 27.08
CA ASN A 559 18.02 -22.20 28.06
C ASN A 559 19.11 -21.34 27.41
N ILE A 560 19.40 -20.22 28.07
CA ILE A 560 20.39 -19.23 27.66
C ILE A 560 21.22 -18.81 28.89
N ALA A 561 22.54 -18.91 28.76
CA ALA A 561 23.50 -18.36 29.70
C ALA A 561 24.28 -17.21 29.05
N VAL A 562 24.24 -16.03 29.65
CA VAL A 562 25.03 -14.86 29.23
C VAL A 562 25.75 -14.26 30.44
N ALA A 563 27.04 -14.00 30.27
CA ALA A 563 27.83 -13.23 31.24
C ALA A 563 28.42 -11.99 30.58
N VAL A 564 28.29 -10.83 31.21
CA VAL A 564 28.88 -9.56 30.74
C VAL A 564 30.15 -9.32 31.54
N GLU A 565 31.30 -9.30 30.88
CA GLU A 565 32.64 -9.27 31.53
C GLU A 565 32.85 -10.38 32.60
N GLY A 566 32.12 -11.49 32.49
CA GLY A 566 32.16 -12.60 33.44
C GLY A 566 31.27 -12.44 34.68
N GLU A 567 30.40 -11.43 34.71
CA GLU A 567 29.37 -11.23 35.73
C GLU A 567 27.97 -11.53 35.19
N GLU A 568 27.05 -11.88 36.10
CA GLU A 568 25.63 -12.09 35.77
C GLU A 568 24.95 -10.74 35.49
N PRO A 569 24.23 -10.60 34.36
CA PRO A 569 23.55 -9.36 34.02
C PRO A 569 22.41 -9.07 35.01
N ALA A 570 22.02 -7.81 35.12
CA ALA A 570 20.94 -7.37 36.01
C ALA A 570 19.57 -7.89 35.55
N SER A 571 19.37 -7.99 34.23
CA SER A 571 18.19 -8.54 33.58
C SER A 571 18.55 -9.07 32.19
N MET A 572 17.68 -9.91 31.64
CA MET A 572 17.81 -10.48 30.30
C MET A 572 16.41 -10.62 29.69
N ASN A 573 16.30 -10.32 28.41
CA ASN A 573 15.14 -10.70 27.61
C ASN A 573 15.54 -11.25 26.24
N ILE A 574 14.60 -11.97 25.63
CA ILE A 574 14.71 -12.53 24.29
C ILE A 574 13.45 -12.20 23.48
N ARG A 575 13.58 -12.04 22.18
CA ARG A 575 12.46 -11.98 21.23
C ARG A 575 12.83 -12.61 19.88
N GLY A 576 11.83 -13.08 19.15
CA GLY A 576 11.98 -13.47 17.75
C GLY A 576 12.24 -12.24 16.86
N VAL A 577 13.05 -12.39 15.81
CA VAL A 577 13.30 -11.35 14.79
C VAL A 577 13.58 -11.99 13.44
N ASP A 578 13.04 -11.43 12.37
CA ASP A 578 13.45 -11.82 11.02
C ASP A 578 14.59 -10.94 10.52
N VAL A 579 15.65 -11.59 10.04
CA VAL A 579 16.82 -10.95 9.43
C VAL A 579 16.84 -11.26 7.94
N ALA A 580 16.97 -10.22 7.13
CA ALA A 580 16.99 -10.34 5.67
C ALA A 580 18.14 -11.25 5.21
N GLN A 581 17.83 -12.24 4.35
CA GLN A 581 18.84 -13.10 3.76
C GLN A 581 19.46 -12.44 2.53
N SER A 582 20.79 -12.44 2.42
CA SER A 582 21.43 -12.01 1.17
C SER A 582 21.16 -13.07 0.09
N GLU A 583 20.63 -12.66 -1.07
CA GLU A 583 20.40 -13.60 -2.18
C GLU A 583 21.72 -14.26 -2.57
N MET A 584 21.88 -15.54 -2.22
CA MET A 584 23.05 -16.31 -2.59
C MET A 584 23.00 -16.58 -4.11
N THR A 585 23.66 -15.73 -4.90
CA THR A 585 23.87 -15.96 -6.33
C THR A 585 24.47 -17.35 -6.55
N ALA A 586 23.68 -18.24 -7.15
CA ALA A 586 24.08 -19.60 -7.47
C ALA A 586 25.11 -19.63 -8.62
N GLU A 587 26.36 -19.30 -8.33
CA GLU A 587 27.50 -19.63 -9.18
C GLU A 587 28.59 -20.35 -8.36
N ALA A 588 28.48 -21.69 -8.27
CA ALA A 588 29.63 -22.62 -8.33
C ALA A 588 29.20 -24.06 -8.00
N SER A 589 28.68 -24.80 -8.99
CA SER A 589 28.78 -26.27 -8.97
C SER A 589 28.70 -26.87 -10.37
N THR A 590 29.67 -26.53 -11.23
CA THR A 590 30.05 -27.40 -12.35
C THR A 590 31.56 -27.43 -12.45
N GLY A 591 32.21 -28.38 -11.76
CA GLY A 591 33.67 -28.45 -11.80
C GLY A 591 34.33 -29.50 -10.90
N PHE A 592 33.78 -30.70 -10.79
CA PHE A 592 34.56 -31.85 -10.34
C PHE A 592 34.35 -33.00 -11.34
N GLU A 593 35.24 -33.03 -12.34
CA GLU A 593 35.41 -34.18 -13.23
C GLU A 593 36.07 -35.34 -12.47
N ASP A 594 35.45 -36.51 -12.59
CA ASP A 594 35.96 -37.81 -12.18
C ASP A 594 37.39 -38.05 -12.69
N HIS A 595 38.32 -38.24 -11.76
CA HIS A 595 39.62 -38.82 -12.05
C HIS A 595 40.01 -39.81 -10.96
N GLU A 596 39.57 -41.06 -11.07
CA GLU A 596 40.37 -42.21 -10.64
C GLU A 596 39.82 -43.55 -11.18
N SER A 597 40.28 -43.91 -12.38
CA SER A 597 40.50 -45.31 -12.74
C SER A 597 41.92 -45.47 -13.30
N ASP A 598 42.87 -45.86 -12.45
CA ASP A 598 43.97 -46.77 -12.79
C ASP A 598 45.05 -46.78 -11.67
N ARG A 599 44.97 -47.78 -10.79
CA ARG A 599 46.05 -48.64 -10.23
C ARG A 599 46.04 -48.86 -8.72
#